data_AF-A0A1E3XG65-F1
#
_entry.id   AF-A0A1E3XG65-F1
#
_cell.length_a   1.000
_cell.length_b   1.000
_cell.length_c   1.000
_cell.angle_alpha   90.00
_cell.angle_beta   90.00
_cell.angle_gamma   90.00
#
_symmetry.space_group_name_H-M   'P 1'
#
loop_
_entity.id
_entity.type
_entity.pdbx_description
1 polymer ?
#
loop_
_entity_poly.entity_id
_entity_poly.type
_entity_poly.pdbx_seq_one_letter_code
_entity_poly.pdbx_strand_id
1 'polypeptide(L)'
;MRDDDTNPITEEARYVDTIQEDVRWLGWGWDEHLYYASDYFEQMYDYAVQLIKKGLAYVCDLNANQISEYRIIYEAYHTQKVIQIIRVGHRKDIYR
;
A
#
# COMPACT_ATOMS: atom_id res chain seq x y z
N MET A 1 -18.98 -6.28 -4.96
CA MET A 1 -18.27 -5.06 -5.38
C MET A 1 -17.26 -4.73 -4.30
N ARG A 2 -16.05 -4.33 -4.68
CA ARG A 2 -15.08 -3.79 -3.74
C ARG A 2 -14.72 -2.38 -4.18
N ASP A 3 -14.78 -1.45 -3.25
CA ASP A 3 -14.26 -0.10 -3.38
C ASP A 3 -12.83 -0.05 -2.83
N ASP A 4 -11.93 0.65 -3.53
CA ASP A 4 -10.50 0.71 -3.17
C ASP A 4 -10.13 2.09 -2.61
N ASP A 5 -10.81 2.45 -1.51
CA ASP A 5 -10.79 3.75 -0.85
C ASP A 5 -9.53 4.03 -0.01
N THR A 6 -8.37 3.56 -0.50
CA THR A 6 -7.10 3.65 0.22
C THR A 6 -6.42 5.02 0.14
N ASN A 7 -6.87 5.89 -0.77
CA ASN A 7 -6.30 7.22 -0.97
C ASN A 7 -7.25 8.35 -0.56
N PRO A 8 -7.12 8.90 0.67
CA PRO A 8 -8.05 9.93 1.16
C PRO A 8 -7.96 11.28 0.42
N ILE A 9 -6.98 11.48 -0.48
CA ILE A 9 -6.81 12.73 -1.23
C ILE A 9 -7.59 12.71 -2.56
N THR A 10 -7.65 11.55 -3.21
CA THR A 10 -8.28 11.42 -4.55
C THR A 10 -9.63 10.75 -4.49
N GLU A 11 -9.89 9.97 -3.45
CA GLU A 11 -11.17 9.27 -3.29
C GLU A 11 -12.19 10.20 -2.62
N GLU A 12 -13.31 10.43 -3.32
CA GLU A 12 -14.45 11.19 -2.82
C GLU A 12 -15.68 10.29 -2.84
N ALA A 13 -16.54 10.38 -1.81
CA ALA A 13 -17.76 9.57 -1.71
C ALA A 13 -18.65 9.64 -2.96
N ARG A 14 -18.65 10.78 -3.66
CA ARG A 14 -19.41 10.96 -4.91
C ARG A 14 -19.03 9.96 -6.00
N TYR A 15 -17.77 9.53 -6.08
CA TYR A 15 -17.33 8.59 -7.10
C TYR A 15 -17.86 7.20 -6.80
N VAL A 16 -17.84 6.81 -5.53
CA VAL A 16 -18.38 5.54 -5.04
C VAL A 16 -19.86 5.42 -5.38
N ASP A 17 -20.63 6.47 -5.12
CA ASP A 17 -22.07 6.51 -5.42
C ASP A 17 -22.33 6.37 -6.92
N THR A 18 -21.61 7.12 -7.77
CA THR A 18 -21.77 7.02 -9.24
C THR A 18 -21.40 5.65 -9.79
N ILE A 19 -20.34 5.02 -9.27
CA ILE A 19 -19.93 3.68 -9.71
C ILE A 19 -21.00 2.64 -9.31
N GLN A 20 -21.58 2.76 -8.12
CA GLN A 20 -22.67 1.90 -7.67
C GLN A 20 -23.92 2.05 -8.56
N GLU A 21 -24.28 3.29 -8.90
CA GLU A 21 -25.39 3.58 -9.81
C GLU A 21 -25.16 3.00 -11.21
N ASP A 22 -23.97 3.19 -11.78
CA ASP A 22 -23.61 2.67 -13.10
C ASP A 22 -23.62 1.14 -13.15
N VAL A 23 -23.10 0.46 -12.14
CA VAL A 23 -23.12 -1.01 -12.05
C VAL A 23 -24.55 -1.54 -11.97
N ARG A 24 -25.42 -0.88 -11.18
CA ARG A 24 -26.86 -1.21 -11.13
C ARG A 24 -27.55 -0.95 -12.46
N TRP A 25 -27.22 0.15 -13.13
CA TRP A 25 -27.76 0.50 -14.44
C TRP A 25 -27.42 -0.54 -15.50
N LEU A 26 -26.22 -1.13 -15.44
CA LEU A 26 -25.80 -2.24 -16.30
C LEU A 26 -26.51 -3.57 -15.99
N GLY A 27 -27.41 -3.61 -14.99
CA GLY A 27 -28.17 -4.79 -14.61
C GLY A 27 -27.41 -5.74 -13.67
N TRP A 28 -26.30 -5.29 -13.09
CA TRP A 28 -25.50 -6.08 -12.15
C TRP A 28 -25.73 -5.60 -10.71
N GLY A 29 -25.65 -6.54 -9.78
CA GLY A 29 -25.72 -6.28 -8.35
C GLY A 29 -24.57 -6.97 -7.63
N TRP A 30 -24.35 -6.56 -6.39
CA TRP A 30 -23.35 -7.18 -5.51
C TRP A 30 -23.99 -7.77 -4.24
N ASP A 31 -25.31 -7.77 -4.14
CA ASP A 31 -26.07 -8.24 -2.98
C ASP A 31 -25.47 -7.72 -1.67
N GLU A 32 -25.11 -8.62 -0.75
CA GLU A 32 -24.47 -8.31 0.53
C GLU A 32 -22.94 -8.14 0.42
N HIS A 33 -22.36 -8.38 -0.75
CA HIS A 33 -20.91 -8.40 -0.99
C HIS A 33 -20.40 -7.02 -1.42
N LEU A 34 -20.72 -5.96 -0.66
CA LEU A 34 -20.09 -4.65 -0.77
C LEU A 34 -18.96 -4.56 0.25
N TYR A 35 -17.74 -4.29 -0.20
CA TYR A 35 -16.57 -4.20 0.66
C TYR A 35 -15.81 -2.91 0.42
N TYR A 36 -15.28 -2.30 1.47
CA TYR A 36 -14.36 -1.17 1.39
C TYR A 36 -12.96 -1.64 1.76
N ALA A 37 -11.93 -1.13 1.08
CA ALA A 37 -10.55 -1.47 1.42
C ALA A 37 -10.18 -0.92 2.80
N SER A 38 -10.74 0.22 3.19
CA SER A 38 -10.57 0.84 4.50
C SER A 38 -11.07 -0.01 5.67
N ASP A 39 -12.11 -0.85 5.47
CA ASP A 39 -12.59 -1.81 6.48
C ASP A 39 -11.49 -2.79 6.92
N TYR A 40 -10.48 -3.00 6.07
CA TYR A 40 -9.38 -3.93 6.32
C TYR A 40 -8.08 -3.26 6.80
N PHE A 41 -8.07 -1.95 7.08
CA PHE A 41 -6.84 -1.24 7.48
C PHE A 41 -6.17 -1.81 8.73
N GLU A 42 -6.96 -2.23 9.73
CA GLU A 42 -6.42 -2.89 10.93
C GLU A 42 -5.70 -4.19 10.56
N GLN A 43 -6.32 -5.03 9.72
CA GLN A 43 -5.72 -6.26 9.24
C GLN A 43 -4.46 -6.01 8.39
N MET A 44 -4.47 -4.97 7.54
CA MET A 44 -3.29 -4.57 6.76
C MET A 44 -2.13 -4.11 7.66
N TYR A 45 -2.44 -3.35 8.72
CA TYR A 45 -1.45 -2.94 9.72
C TYR A 45 -0.83 -4.14 10.43
N ASP A 46 -1.64 -5.09 10.88
CA ASP A 46 -1.16 -6.31 11.52
C ASP A 46 -0.24 -7.11 10.60
N TYR A 47 -0.58 -7.23 9.32
CA TYR A 47 0.31 -7.86 8.34
C TYR A 47 1.62 -7.08 8.15
N ALA A 48 1.57 -5.76 8.07
CA ALA A 48 2.78 -4.94 7.98
C ALA A 48 3.71 -5.18 9.19
N VAL A 49 3.16 -5.18 10.41
CA VAL A 49 3.91 -5.50 11.64
C VAL A 49 4.49 -6.92 11.59
N GLN A 50 3.74 -7.91 11.12
CA GLN A 50 4.23 -9.28 10.94
C GLN A 50 5.39 -9.35 9.94
N LEU A 51 5.30 -8.64 8.81
CA LEU A 51 6.35 -8.60 7.80
C LEU A 51 7.63 -7.96 8.36
N ILE A 52 7.50 -6.88 9.14
CA ILE A 52 8.64 -6.23 9.82
C ILE A 52 9.27 -7.21 10.84
N LYS A 53 8.47 -7.90 11.65
CA LYS A 53 8.96 -8.90 12.62
C LYS A 53 9.68 -10.07 11.95
N LYS A 54 9.24 -10.47 10.75
CA LYS A 54 9.89 -11.51 9.93
C LYS A 54 11.13 -11.02 9.18
N GLY A 55 11.46 -9.73 9.24
CA GLY A 55 12.57 -9.14 8.49
C GLY A 55 12.31 -9.03 6.98
N LEU A 56 11.04 -9.08 6.57
CA LEU A 56 10.59 -9.02 5.17
C LEU A 56 10.09 -7.62 4.77
N ALA A 57 10.02 -6.69 5.72
CA ALA A 57 9.68 -5.29 5.50
C ALA A 57 10.54 -4.37 6.39
N TYR A 58 10.69 -3.11 5.97
CA TYR A 58 11.49 -2.10 6.66
C TYR A 58 10.87 -0.70 6.48
N VAL A 59 11.28 0.25 7.32
CA VAL A 59 10.91 1.67 7.18
C VAL A 59 11.96 2.38 6.35
N CYS A 60 11.51 3.10 5.32
CA CYS A 60 12.38 3.82 4.41
C CYS A 60 12.33 5.32 4.74
N ASP A 61 13.45 5.91 5.14
CA ASP A 61 13.58 7.36 5.39
C ASP A 61 13.99 8.15 4.11
N LEU A 62 14.04 7.49 2.95
CA LEU A 62 14.39 8.12 1.67
C LEU A 62 13.21 8.91 1.11
N ASN A 63 13.49 10.04 0.46
CA ASN A 63 12.46 10.77 -0.28
C ASN A 63 12.14 10.11 -1.64
N ALA A 64 11.05 10.52 -2.28
CA ALA A 64 10.56 9.93 -3.52
C ALA A 64 11.60 9.92 -4.66
N ASN A 65 12.39 10.99 -4.81
CA ASN A 65 13.43 11.09 -5.83
C ASN A 65 14.55 10.08 -5.57
N GLN A 66 15.01 10.00 -4.31
CA GLN A 66 16.01 9.02 -3.89
C GLN A 66 15.51 7.59 -4.12
N ILE A 67 14.26 7.28 -3.75
CA ILE A 67 13.66 5.95 -3.99
C ILE A 67 13.71 5.59 -5.48
N SER A 68 13.31 6.53 -6.36
CA SER A 68 13.32 6.33 -7.81
C SER A 68 14.73 6.07 -8.33
N GLU A 69 15.69 6.91 -7.96
CA GLU A 69 17.10 6.80 -8.38
C GLU A 69 17.72 5.45 -7.94
N TYR A 70 17.51 5.06 -6.67
CA TYR A 70 18.03 3.79 -6.17
C TYR A 70 17.37 2.57 -6.82
N ARG A 71 16.07 2.63 -7.14
CA ARG A 71 15.38 1.53 -7.83
C ARG A 71 15.95 1.30 -9.23
N ILE A 72 16.20 2.38 -9.98
CA ILE A 72 16.80 2.32 -11.31
C ILE A 72 18.21 1.69 -11.25
N ILE A 73 19.01 2.07 -10.24
CA ILE A 73 20.36 1.51 -10.06
C ILE A 73 20.33 0.01 -9.76
N TYR A 74 19.37 -0.48 -8.94
CA TYR A 74 19.23 -1.90 -8.62
C TYR A 74 18.94 -2.77 -9.86
N GLU A 75 18.05 -2.31 -10.73
CA GLU A 75 17.70 -3.02 -11.97
C GLU A 75 18.86 -3.04 -12.96
N ALA A 76 19.66 -1.96 -13.03
CA ALA A 76 20.79 -1.86 -13.94
C ALA A 76 22.05 -2.61 -13.46
N TYR A 77 22.28 -2.68 -12.15
CA TYR A 77 23.50 -3.25 -11.57
C TYR A 77 23.16 -4.06 -10.31
N HIS A 78 23.03 -5.38 -10.44
CA HIS A 78 22.92 -6.33 -9.31
C HIS A 78 24.19 -6.35 -8.41
N THR A 79 24.58 -5.22 -7.81
CA THR A 79 25.86 -5.09 -7.10
C THR A 79 25.78 -4.33 -5.78
N GLN A 80 26.76 -4.62 -4.92
CA GLN A 80 26.89 -4.43 -3.47
C GLN A 80 26.45 -3.10 -2.81
N LYS A 81 26.16 -2.02 -3.56
CA LYS A 81 25.69 -0.75 -2.99
C LYS A 81 24.34 -0.88 -2.27
N VAL A 82 23.47 -1.78 -2.74
CA VAL A 82 22.11 -1.96 -2.19
C VAL A 82 22.14 -2.60 -0.80
N ILE A 83 23.11 -3.47 -0.52
CA ILE A 83 23.28 -4.15 0.77
C ILE A 83 23.61 -3.15 1.89
N GLN A 84 24.33 -2.06 1.59
CA GLN A 84 24.59 -1.01 2.57
C GLN A 84 23.35 -0.20 2.94
N ILE A 85 22.39 0.00 2.02
CA ILE A 85 21.20 0.82 2.23
C ILE A 85 20.14 0.06 3.05
N ILE A 86 19.99 -1.26 2.86
CA ILE A 86 19.12 -2.09 3.71
C ILE A 86 19.55 -2.02 5.19
N ARG A 87 20.84 -1.79 5.47
CA ARG A 87 21.34 -1.56 6.84
C ARG A 87 20.96 -0.20 7.43
N VAL A 88 20.55 0.79 6.64
CA VAL A 88 20.26 2.16 7.11
C VAL A 88 18.87 2.26 7.75
N GLY A 89 17.93 1.35 7.46
CA GLY A 89 16.50 1.51 7.82
C GLY A 89 15.96 0.61 8.93
N HIS A 90 16.79 -0.05 9.74
CA HIS A 90 16.29 -0.88 10.86
C HIS A 90 16.02 -0.02 12.12
N ARG A 91 15.10 0.95 12.01
CA ARG A 91 14.49 1.56 13.19
C ARG A 91 13.40 0.65 13.75
N LYS A 92 13.79 -0.28 14.62
CA LYS A 92 12.88 -1.19 15.34
C LYS A 92 12.07 -0.49 16.43
N ASP A 93 12.38 0.76 16.71
CA ASP A 93 11.85 1.60 17.78
C ASP A 93 10.50 2.26 17.45
N ILE A 94 10.09 2.30 16.18
CA ILE A 94 8.89 3.04 15.73
C ILE A 94 7.57 2.27 15.95
N TYR A 95 7.63 0.98 16.33
CA TYR A 95 6.45 0.11 16.46
C TYR A 95 6.29 -0.48 17.88
N ARG A 96 6.71 0.26 18.92
CA ARG A 96 6.48 -0.09 20.32
C ARG A 96 5.20 0.51 20.86
#